data_AF-A0A7X9DDJ2-F1
#
_entry.id   AF-A0A7X9DDJ2-F1
#
_cell.length_a   1.000
_cell.length_b   1.000
_cell.length_c   1.000
_cell.angle_alpha   90.00
_cell.angle_beta   90.00
_cell.angle_gamma   90.00
#
_symmetry.space_group_name_H-M   'P 1'
#
loop_
_entity.id
_entity.type
_entity.pdbx_description
1 polymer ?
#
loop_
_entity_poly.entity_id
_entity_poly.type
_entity_poly.pdbx_seq_one_letter_code
_entity_poly.pdbx_strand_id
1 'polypeptide(L)'
;MTQTKGKIGFFDSGLGGLTILKAVVKELPEYDYVYFGDNARVPYGGKSKDLIYHYTIQALEFLFAQNYALVILACNTASALVLR
;
A
#
# COMPACT_ATOMS: atom_id res chain seq x y z
N MET A 1 -20.82 -2.40 21.76
CA MET A 1 -20.05 -1.53 20.84
C MET A 1 -19.35 -2.42 19.84
N THR A 2 -19.86 -2.53 18.62
CA THR A 2 -19.17 -3.26 17.55
C THR A 2 -17.93 -2.46 17.19
N GLN A 3 -16.73 -2.99 17.47
CA GLN A 3 -15.51 -2.43 16.92
C GLN A 3 -15.69 -2.34 15.41
N THR A 4 -15.66 -1.13 14.87
CA THR A 4 -15.49 -0.92 13.43
C THR A 4 -14.20 -1.64 13.04
N LYS A 5 -14.28 -2.69 12.23
CA LYS A 5 -13.09 -3.32 11.65
C LYS A 5 -12.35 -2.20 10.92
N GLY A 6 -11.15 -1.84 11.40
CA GLY A 6 -10.39 -0.74 10.82
C GLY A 6 -10.11 -1.00 9.34
N LYS A 7 -10.16 0.05 8.52
CA LYS A 7 -9.93 -0.07 7.08
C LYS A 7 -8.50 -0.55 6.81
N ILE A 8 -8.34 -1.42 5.80
CA ILE A 8 -7.04 -1.94 5.36
C ILE A 8 -6.61 -1.17 4.11
N GLY A 9 -5.47 -0.48 4.21
CA GLY A 9 -4.85 0.23 3.09
C GLY A 9 -3.93 -0.69 2.29
N PHE A 10 -3.98 -0.60 0.96
CA PHE A 10 -3.01 -1.21 0.05
C PHE A 10 -2.21 -0.10 -0.60
N PHE A 11 -0.88 -0.14 -0.48
CA PHE A 11 0.00 0.78 -1.17
C PHE A 11 0.71 0.08 -2.33
N ASP A 12 0.67 0.70 -3.51
CA ASP A 12 1.49 0.31 -4.65
C ASP A 12 2.08 1.54 -5.34
N SER A 13 3.24 1.37 -5.98
CA SER A 13 3.82 2.39 -6.83
C SER A 13 2.96 2.70 -8.05
N GLY A 14 2.16 1.74 -8.54
CA GLY A 14 1.33 1.88 -9.74
C GLY A 14 -0.01 1.15 -9.63
N LEU A 15 -0.31 0.26 -10.58
CA LEU A 15 -1.55 -0.51 -10.65
C LEU A 15 -1.36 -2.04 -10.50
N GLY A 16 -0.11 -2.52 -10.44
CA GLY A 16 0.18 -3.96 -10.41
C GLY A 16 -0.35 -4.64 -9.15
N GLY A 17 -0.35 -3.92 -8.03
CA GLY A 17 -0.86 -4.36 -6.74
C GLY A 17 -2.38 -4.61 -6.71
N LEU A 18 -3.15 -4.16 -7.71
CA LEU A 18 -4.58 -4.49 -7.81
C LEU A 18 -4.82 -6.00 -7.95
N THR A 19 -3.86 -6.73 -8.52
CA THR A 19 -3.94 -8.20 -8.60
C THR A 19 -3.90 -8.86 -7.23
N ILE A 20 -3.04 -8.36 -6.34
CA ILE A 20 -2.93 -8.80 -4.94
C ILE A 20 -4.20 -8.41 -4.18
N LEU A 21 -4.64 -7.16 -4.31
CA LEU A 21 -5.88 -6.71 -3.68
C LEU A 21 -7.08 -7.58 -4.08
N LYS A 22 -7.22 -7.89 -5.38
CA LYS A 22 -8.29 -8.76 -5.88
C LYS A 22 -8.27 -10.14 -5.23
N ALA A 23 -7.09 -10.73 -5.06
CA ALA A 23 -6.94 -12.02 -4.38
C ALA A 23 -7.31 -11.92 -2.89
N VAL A 24 -6.86 -10.87 -2.19
CA VAL A 24 -7.15 -10.67 -0.76
C VAL A 24 -8.64 -10.42 -0.52
N VAL A 25 -9.28 -9.55 -1.31
CA VAL A 25 -10.72 -9.28 -1.21
C VAL A 25 -11.55 -10.54 -1.43
N LYS A 26 -11.10 -11.44 -2.32
CA LYS A 26 -11.77 -12.71 -2.58
C LYS A 26 -11.72 -13.64 -1.37
N GLU A 27 -10.58 -13.74 -0.70
CA GLU A 27 -10.38 -14.63 0.45
C GLU A 27 -10.89 -14.04 1.78
N LEU A 28 -10.89 -12.71 1.90
CA LEU A 28 -11.24 -11.97 3.11
C LEU A 28 -12.25 -10.85 2.80
N PRO A 29 -13.46 -11.17 2.32
CA PRO A 29 -14.46 -10.17 1.88
C PRO A 29 -15.07 -9.36 3.01
N GLU A 30 -14.84 -9.73 4.27
CA GLU A 30 -15.46 -9.13 5.46
C GLU A 30 -14.75 -7.88 6.01
N TYR A 31 -13.72 -7.38 5.30
CA TYR A 31 -12.99 -6.16 5.64
C TYR A 31 -13.18 -5.07 4.58
N ASP A 32 -13.02 -3.82 4.99
CA ASP A 32 -13.03 -2.67 4.10
C ASP A 32 -11.61 -2.37 3.60
N TYR A 33 -11.45 -2.30 2.28
CA TYR A 33 -10.17 -2.08 1.63
C TYR A 33 -10.12 -0.74 0.91
N VAL A 34 -8.96 -0.09 0.94
CA VAL A 34 -8.64 1.06 0.08
C VAL A 34 -7.33 0.81 -0.64
N TYR A 35 -7.31 1.09 -1.94
CA TYR A 35 -6.10 1.06 -2.74
C TYR A 35 -5.55 2.46 -2.94
N PHE A 36 -4.28 2.64 -2.63
CA PHE A 36 -3.53 3.87 -2.84
C PHE A 36 -2.36 3.59 -3.79
N GLY A 37 -2.56 3.98 -5.04
CA GLY A 37 -1.57 3.87 -6.11
C GLY A 37 -0.83 5.19 -6.35
N ASP A 38 0.49 5.17 -6.27
CA ASP A 38 1.34 6.35 -6.45
C ASP A 38 1.64 6.71 -7.91
N ASN A 39 0.57 6.81 -8.72
CA ASN A 39 0.66 6.98 -10.16
C ASN A 39 1.44 8.24 -10.60
N ALA A 40 1.47 9.28 -9.77
CA ALA A 40 2.20 10.52 -10.05
C ALA A 40 3.73 10.33 -10.10
N ARG A 41 4.26 9.27 -9.49
CA ARG A 41 5.71 9.01 -9.36
C ARG A 41 6.16 7.72 -10.05
N VAL A 42 5.27 7.06 -10.80
CA VAL A 42 5.58 5.89 -11.63
C VAL A 42 6.58 6.25 -12.75
N PRO A 43 7.47 5.32 -13.15
CA PRO A 43 7.79 4.06 -12.49
C PRO A 43 8.79 4.27 -11.34
N TYR A 44 8.67 3.45 -10.29
CA TYR A 44 9.71 3.33 -9.26
C TYR A 44 10.96 2.62 -9.80
N GLY A 45 10.79 1.72 -10.78
CA GLY A 45 11.89 1.11 -11.50
C GLY A 45 12.83 2.16 -12.10
N GLY A 46 14.12 2.06 -11.78
CA GLY A 46 15.15 3.02 -12.20
C GLY A 46 15.38 4.19 -11.24
N LYS A 47 14.61 4.32 -10.16
CA LYS A 47 14.87 5.30 -9.09
C LYS A 47 15.86 4.75 -8.06
N SER A 48 16.53 5.65 -7.34
CA SER A 48 17.45 5.25 -6.26
C SER A 48 16.69 4.63 -5.08
N LYS A 49 17.39 3.80 -4.32
CA LYS A 49 16.85 3.16 -3.11
C LYS A 49 16.32 4.19 -2.11
N ASP A 50 17.09 5.24 -1.86
CA ASP A 50 16.71 6.30 -0.91
C ASP A 50 15.46 7.05 -1.36
N LEU A 51 15.32 7.31 -2.67
CA LEU A 51 14.15 7.99 -3.20
C LEU A 51 12.89 7.11 -3.07
N ILE A 52 13.01 5.82 -3.38
CA ILE A 52 11.92 4.84 -3.21
C ILE A 52 11.54 4.72 -1.73
N TYR A 53 12.53 4.71 -0.84
CA TYR A 53 12.31 4.72 0.61
C TYR A 53 11.50 5.95 1.03
N HIS A 54 11.91 7.16 0.64
CA HIS A 54 11.20 8.39 0.99
C HIS A 54 9.77 8.43 0.45
N TYR A 55 9.55 8.03 -0.80
CA TYR A 55 8.19 7.99 -1.35
C TYR A 55 7.30 6.97 -0.65
N THR A 56 7.87 5.83 -0.30
CA THR A 56 7.16 4.78 0.46
C THR A 56 6.78 5.30 1.84
N ILE A 57 7.71 5.91 2.59
CA ILE A 57 7.41 6.47 3.92
C ILE A 57 6.32 7.54 3.84
N GLN A 58 6.39 8.47 2.88
CA GLN A 58 5.35 9.49 2.69
C GLN A 58 3.97 8.89 2.43
N ALA A 59 3.90 7.81 1.64
CA ALA A 59 2.64 7.12 1.37
C ALA A 59 2.10 6.40 2.61
N LEU A 60 2.97 5.76 3.39
CA LEU A 60 2.58 5.10 4.64
C LEU A 60 2.09 6.11 5.68
N GLU A 61 2.82 7.22 5.87
CA GLU A 61 2.42 8.31 6.76
C GLU A 61 1.05 8.88 6.38
N PHE A 62 0.81 9.10 5.09
CA PHE A 62 -0.49 9.52 4.57
C PHE A 62 -1.60 8.52 4.95
N LEU A 63 -1.37 7.22 4.71
CA LEU A 63 -2.36 6.19 5.03
C LEU A 63 -2.63 6.12 6.54
N PHE A 64 -1.60 6.08 7.38
CA PHE A 64 -1.80 6.04 8.83
C PHE A 64 -2.51 7.30 9.37
N ALA A 65 -2.25 8.48 8.78
CA ALA A 65 -2.98 9.70 9.11
C ALA A 65 -4.48 9.64 8.75
N GLN A 66 -4.89 8.77 7.83
CA GLN A 66 -6.30 8.51 7.49
C GLN A 66 -6.95 7.44 8.39
N ASN A 67 -6.28 6.97 9.44
CA ASN A 67 -6.75 5.93 10.38
C ASN A 67 -6.96 4.55 9.72
N TYR A 68 -6.16 4.17 8.72
CA TYR A 68 -6.09 2.77 8.28
C TYR A 68 -5.42 1.93 9.37
N ALA A 69 -6.10 0.89 9.84
CA ALA A 69 -5.62 0.05 10.95
C ALA A 69 -4.48 -0.89 10.53
N LEU A 70 -4.41 -1.22 9.25
CA LEU A 70 -3.37 -2.03 8.64
C LEU A 70 -3.04 -1.45 7.27
N VAL A 71 -1.77 -1.41 6.92
CA VAL A 71 -1.31 -1.06 5.57
C VAL A 71 -0.48 -2.20 4.99
N ILE A 72 -0.83 -2.64 3.79
CA ILE A 72 -0.16 -3.69 3.04
C ILE A 72 0.63 -3.05 1.89
N LEU A 73 1.95 -3.26 1.86
CA LEU A 73 2.77 -2.93 0.69
C LEU A 73 2.56 -3.98 -0.40
N ALA A 74 1.83 -3.60 -1.45
CA ALA A 74 1.58 -4.42 -2.63
C ALA A 74 2.59 -4.19 -3.78
N CYS A 75 3.53 -3.25 -3.63
CA CYS A 75 4.60 -3.00 -4.59
C CYS A 75 5.82 -3.89 -4.29
N ASN A 76 6.15 -4.83 -5.17
CA ASN A 76 7.35 -5.68 -5.02
C ASN A 76 8.64 -4.86 -4.91
N THR A 77 8.80 -3.79 -5.71
CA THR A 77 10.00 -2.93 -5.68
C THR A 77 10.14 -2.21 -4.35
N ALA A 78 9.05 -1.65 -3.82
CA ALA A 78 9.08 -1.00 -2.51
C ALA A 78 9.37 -2.05 -1.41
N SER A 79 8.69 -3.19 -1.43
CA SER A 79 8.91 -4.27 -0.46
C SER A 79 10.37 -4.75 -0.45
N ALA A 80 10.99 -4.97 -1.62
CA ALA A 80 12.36 -5.45 -1.73
C ALA A 80 13.42 -4.43 -1.29
N LEU A 81 13.15 -3.13 -1.46
CA LEU A 81 14.13 -2.07 -1.22
C LEU A 81 13.95 -1.39 0.14
N VAL A 82 12.75 -1.40 0.71
CA VAL A 82 12.39 -0.61 1.89
C VAL A 82 12.28 -1.45 3.16
N LEU A 83 11.91 -2.74 3.05
CA LEU A 83 11.85 -3.64 4.21
C LEU A 83 13.27 -4.05 4.62
N ARG A 84 13.64 -3.73 5.86
CA ARG A 84 14.87 -4.17 6.54
C ARG A 84 14.51 -4.67 7.93
#